data_AF-A0A971UP62-F1
#
_entry.id   AF-A0A971UP62-F1
#
_cell.length_a   1.000
_cell.length_b   1.000
_cell.length_c   1.000
_cell.angle_alpha   90.00
_cell.angle_beta   90.00
_cell.angle_gamma   90.00
#
_symmetry.space_group_name_H-M   'P 1'
#
loop_
_entity.id
_entity.type
_entity.pdbx_description
1 polymer ?
#
loop_
_entity_poly.entity_id
_entity_poly.type
_entity_poly.pdbx_seq_one_letter_code
_entity_poly.pdbx_strand_id
1 'polypeptide(L)'
;MTTGARIAVGAVLVLAMVGGVRGQEVIRITADDTPSLQYRIVTPRTITREKMDRSGTVDGQNWSIDLDLSETPLVKAMEHLKEIAAATPRGVTLVWDVQDMRDASLNMDWPVTAQAKGLSLSQALGLILPPEMDFEVHEDGTVLLGPKNFLPHDLTLKIYDVGEVLSVLTVPAAAAPAGGGMFAAPEPAENAQERLRCLIERTTMGGEPWESMGGRATIDFASPGLMLVSNSDEVHNRVVSLCKGLLVVHQARRAALARRLQATETAMEDLRAARRKLSDELRDVSLDGEPIGTDQGADFLLSQIRDLRHAVSRARMEMATRAADVEARTQVLAEARAEAQRRLDADTLFGATKRSLERQRNALAAMLNADPPADANEINGLRAKLDHEQSWLAMLENQLGDASRIGNMQNEINAAKVRHAQAAAQLKETEAALEAMNPRHAFERLDRVEELRRQQGVLDRRIEERQWLADSIRRQLDGVPEPPCDFSVPVMPAPAPGDAGE
;
A
#
# COMPACT_ATOMS: atom_id res chain seq x y z
N MET A 1 -51.93 -11.41 -14.57
CA MET A 1 -50.81 -12.29 -14.20
C MET A 1 -49.53 -11.47 -14.22
N THR A 2 -49.16 -10.93 -13.07
CA THR A 2 -48.00 -10.05 -12.85
C THR A 2 -46.97 -10.82 -12.06
N THR A 3 -45.89 -11.25 -12.72
CA THR A 3 -44.80 -11.98 -12.07
C THR A 3 -43.76 -10.95 -11.62
N GLY A 4 -43.83 -10.56 -10.35
CA GLY A 4 -42.83 -9.72 -9.70
C GLY A 4 -41.65 -10.57 -9.25
N ALA A 5 -40.49 -10.36 -9.87
CA ALA A 5 -39.22 -10.92 -9.39
C ALA A 5 -38.72 -10.07 -8.21
N ARG A 6 -38.68 -10.66 -7.02
CA ARG A 6 -38.01 -10.08 -5.84
C ARG A 6 -36.53 -10.46 -5.89
N ILE A 7 -35.66 -9.48 -6.12
CA ILE A 7 -34.21 -9.62 -5.91
C ILE A 7 -33.96 -9.39 -4.41
N ALA A 8 -33.55 -10.45 -3.73
CA ALA A 8 -33.06 -10.36 -2.35
C ALA A 8 -31.61 -9.88 -2.37
N VAL A 9 -31.37 -8.66 -1.91
CA VAL A 9 -30.02 -8.13 -1.66
C VAL A 9 -29.60 -8.58 -0.25
N GLY A 10 -28.76 -9.60 -0.18
CA GLY A 10 -28.11 -10.01 1.06
C GLY A 10 -26.95 -9.08 1.37
N ALA A 11 -27.12 -8.17 2.34
CA ALA A 11 -26.03 -7.40 2.92
C ALA A 11 -25.26 -8.29 3.89
N VAL A 12 -24.02 -8.67 3.54
CA VAL A 12 -23.09 -9.34 4.44
C VAL A 12 -22.33 -8.26 5.21
N LEU A 13 -22.58 -8.18 6.51
CA LEU A 13 -21.91 -7.29 7.46
C LEU A 13 -20.58 -7.95 7.88
N VAL A 14 -19.44 -7.42 7.41
CA VAL A 14 -18.11 -7.79 7.92
C VAL A 14 -17.67 -6.69 8.88
N LEU A 15 -17.78 -6.96 10.18
CA LEU A 15 -17.25 -6.13 11.26
C LEU A 15 -15.73 -6.42 11.39
N ALA A 16 -14.91 -5.57 10.79
CA ALA A 16 -13.48 -5.52 11.13
C ALA A 16 -13.32 -4.66 12.40
N MET A 17 -12.82 -5.27 13.47
CA MET A 17 -12.46 -4.57 14.71
C MET A 17 -11.18 -3.75 14.48
N VAL A 18 -11.33 -2.51 14.03
CA VAL A 18 -10.30 -1.47 14.20
C VAL A 18 -10.67 -0.68 15.46
N GLY A 19 -9.73 -0.63 16.40
CA GLY A 19 -9.94 -0.04 17.71
C GLY A 19 -10.37 1.43 17.65
N GLY A 20 -11.59 1.70 18.12
CA GLY A 20 -11.86 2.80 19.05
C GLY A 20 -11.50 4.23 18.63
N VAL A 21 -11.72 4.65 17.39
CA VAL A 21 -11.82 6.08 17.04
C VAL A 21 -13.26 6.38 16.64
N ARG A 22 -14.04 6.95 17.56
CA ARG A 22 -15.40 7.43 17.27
C ARG A 22 -15.29 8.69 16.40
N GLY A 23 -15.79 8.64 15.16
CA GLY A 23 -16.07 9.85 14.36
C GLY A 23 -15.48 9.93 12.94
N GLN A 24 -14.91 8.87 12.37
CA GLN A 24 -14.32 8.95 11.03
C GLN A 24 -15.30 8.58 9.89
N GLU A 25 -15.37 9.44 8.87
CA GLU A 25 -16.13 9.22 7.64
C GLU A 25 -15.30 8.39 6.65
N VAL A 26 -15.73 7.15 6.37
CA VAL A 26 -15.16 6.32 5.31
C VAL A 26 -16.07 6.39 4.09
N ILE A 27 -15.58 7.05 3.04
CA ILE A 27 -16.25 7.21 1.76
C ILE A 27 -15.87 6.02 0.89
N ARG A 28 -16.84 5.12 0.69
CA ARG A 28 -16.68 4.03 -0.28
C ARG A 28 -17.07 4.50 -1.67
N ILE A 29 -16.12 4.41 -2.60
CA ILE A 29 -16.34 4.83 -3.98
C ILE A 29 -16.80 3.61 -4.79
N THR A 30 -18.07 3.60 -5.17
CA THR A 30 -18.64 2.58 -6.06
C THR A 30 -18.86 3.16 -7.45
N ALA A 31 -18.86 2.31 -8.47
CA ALA A 31 -19.11 2.72 -9.86
C ALA A 31 -20.56 3.14 -10.13
N ASP A 32 -21.51 2.65 -9.33
CA ASP A 32 -22.92 2.99 -9.49
C ASP A 32 -23.18 4.43 -8.99
N ASP A 33 -24.01 5.19 -9.72
CA ASP A 33 -24.23 6.63 -9.54
C ASP A 33 -24.75 7.05 -8.15
N THR A 34 -25.15 6.11 -7.31
CA THR A 34 -25.43 6.34 -5.89
C THR A 34 -24.14 6.29 -5.08
N PRO A 35 -23.59 7.43 -4.59
CA PRO A 35 -22.69 7.37 -3.46
C PRO A 35 -23.48 6.76 -2.29
N SER A 36 -23.24 5.49 -1.97
CA SER A 36 -23.76 4.93 -0.73
C SER A 36 -22.89 5.47 0.41
N LEU A 37 -23.23 6.67 0.88
CA LEU A 37 -22.78 7.20 2.16
C LEU A 37 -23.17 6.18 3.22
N GLN A 38 -22.23 5.36 3.68
CA GLN A 38 -22.57 4.33 4.66
C GLN A 38 -22.74 4.88 6.06
N TYR A 39 -22.27 6.10 6.38
CA TYR A 39 -22.47 6.71 7.69
C TYR A 39 -22.58 8.23 7.59
N ARG A 40 -23.32 8.82 8.53
CA ARG A 40 -23.56 10.26 8.67
C ARG A 40 -23.29 10.68 10.12
N ILE A 41 -23.04 11.99 10.28
CA ILE A 41 -23.11 12.84 11.49
C ILE A 41 -21.84 12.79 12.37
N VAL A 42 -21.21 13.86 12.91
CA VAL A 42 -21.44 15.31 13.09
C VAL A 42 -20.07 15.99 12.86
N THR A 43 -20.00 17.11 12.13
CA THR A 43 -18.79 17.95 12.11
C THR A 43 -18.56 18.57 13.50
N PRO A 44 -17.44 18.27 14.19
CA PRO A 44 -17.25 18.78 15.52
C PRO A 44 -16.50 20.11 15.49
N ARG A 45 -17.16 21.18 15.05
CA ARG A 45 -16.59 22.55 15.11
C ARG A 45 -16.19 23.01 16.52
N THR A 46 -16.69 22.34 17.55
CA THR A 46 -16.39 22.64 18.96
C THR A 46 -15.47 21.62 19.64
N ILE A 47 -15.32 20.39 19.13
CA ILE A 47 -14.59 19.35 19.87
C ILE A 47 -13.07 19.43 19.63
N THR A 48 -12.60 20.00 18.53
CA THR A 48 -11.14 20.10 18.24
C THR A 48 -10.43 21.12 19.12
N ARG A 49 -10.93 22.37 19.19
CA ARG A 49 -10.41 23.39 20.11
C ARG A 49 -10.56 22.94 21.56
N GLU A 50 -11.74 22.42 21.93
CA GLU A 50 -12.02 21.95 23.30
C GLU A 50 -11.23 20.68 23.68
N LYS A 51 -10.89 19.77 22.74
CA LYS A 51 -9.97 18.64 23.00
C LYS A 51 -8.53 19.08 23.09
N MET A 52 -8.11 20.09 22.33
CA MET A 52 -6.74 20.59 22.39
C MET A 52 -6.50 21.45 23.61
N ASP A 53 -7.48 22.26 24.02
CA ASP A 53 -7.54 22.94 25.31
C ASP A 53 -7.51 21.90 26.44
N ARG A 54 -8.31 20.83 26.36
CA ARG A 54 -8.27 19.71 27.34
C ARG A 54 -6.98 18.90 27.33
N SER A 55 -6.27 18.80 26.19
CA SER A 55 -4.97 18.13 26.13
C SER A 55 -3.82 19.04 26.55
N GLY A 56 -4.08 20.35 26.72
CA GLY A 56 -3.10 21.36 27.10
C GLY A 56 -2.02 21.60 26.05
N THR A 57 -2.24 21.20 24.79
CA THR A 57 -1.21 21.23 23.75
C THR A 57 -0.99 22.64 23.22
N VAL A 58 -2.07 23.41 23.04
CA VAL A 58 -2.03 24.79 22.53
C VAL A 58 -2.07 25.81 23.67
N ASP A 59 -2.80 25.52 24.74
CA ASP A 59 -2.99 26.43 25.88
C ASP A 59 -1.78 26.58 26.81
N GLY A 60 -0.66 25.91 26.52
CA GLY A 60 0.61 26.17 27.21
C GLY A 60 0.61 25.82 28.70
N GLN A 61 -0.36 25.04 29.21
CA GLN A 61 -0.37 24.66 30.63
C GLN A 61 0.88 23.87 31.06
N ASN A 62 1.59 23.27 30.10
CA ASN A 62 2.78 22.45 30.36
C ASN A 62 4.08 23.02 29.76
N TRP A 63 4.02 24.14 29.04
CA TRP A 63 5.20 24.74 28.41
C TRP A 63 4.97 26.22 28.09
N SER A 64 6.03 27.02 28.22
CA SER A 64 5.99 28.45 28.00
C SER A 64 7.02 28.92 27.00
N ILE A 65 6.63 29.87 26.18
CA ILE A 65 7.46 30.56 25.20
C ILE A 65 7.88 31.91 25.77
N ASP A 66 9.17 32.20 25.71
CA ASP A 66 9.72 33.53 25.97
C ASP A 66 10.00 34.19 24.62
N LEU A 67 9.39 35.36 24.39
CA LEU A 67 9.57 36.17 23.19
C LEU A 67 10.36 37.44 23.53
N ASP A 68 11.44 37.67 22.80
CA ASP A 68 12.21 38.91 22.81
C ASP A 68 12.47 39.34 21.36
N LEU A 69 11.48 40.01 20.77
CA LEU A 69 11.51 40.51 19.40
C LEU A 69 11.52 42.03 19.42
N SER A 70 12.53 42.65 18.81
CA SER A 70 12.62 44.11 18.63
C SER A 70 12.70 44.45 17.15
N GLU A 71 11.67 45.10 16.61
CA GLU A 71 11.58 45.52 15.20
C GLU A 71 11.94 44.40 14.20
N THR A 72 11.57 43.16 14.53
CA THR A 72 11.95 41.98 13.73
C THR A 72 10.93 41.77 12.62
N PRO A 73 11.34 41.56 11.35
CA PRO A 73 10.40 41.26 10.26
C PRO A 73 9.51 40.06 10.59
N LEU A 74 8.22 40.13 10.23
CA LEU A 74 7.23 39.09 10.52
C LEU A 74 7.69 37.70 10.08
N VAL A 75 8.32 37.54 8.91
CA VAL A 75 8.89 36.25 8.46
C VAL A 75 9.85 35.66 9.48
N LYS A 76 10.80 36.47 9.97
CA LYS A 76 11.81 36.03 10.93
C LYS A 76 11.19 35.73 12.29
N ALA A 77 10.19 36.51 12.70
CA ALA A 77 9.44 36.24 13.93
C ALA A 77 8.69 34.89 13.86
N MET A 78 8.06 34.58 12.72
CA MET A 78 7.39 33.30 12.51
C MET A 78 8.37 32.12 12.39
N GLU A 79 9.51 32.30 11.73
CA GLU A 79 10.60 31.31 11.68
C GLU A 79 11.16 31.01 13.07
N HIS A 80 11.39 32.04 13.89
CA HIS A 80 11.82 31.87 15.27
C HIS A 80 10.79 31.10 16.10
N LEU A 81 9.50 31.43 15.95
CA LEU A 81 8.42 30.71 16.61
C LEU A 81 8.35 29.24 16.15
N LYS A 82 8.58 28.97 14.86
CA LYS A 82 8.65 27.61 14.29
C LYS A 82 9.77 26.80 14.91
N GLU A 83 10.95 27.38 15.07
CA GLU A 83 12.08 26.72 15.74
C GLU A 83 11.76 26.38 17.19
N ILE A 84 11.16 27.31 17.95
CA ILE A 84 10.76 27.07 19.34
C ILE A 84 9.68 25.98 19.43
N ALA A 85 8.66 26.03 18.57
CA ALA A 85 7.59 25.04 18.54
C ALA A 85 8.11 23.64 18.16
N ALA A 86 9.05 23.54 17.21
CA ALA A 86 9.67 22.30 16.80
C ALA A 86 10.56 21.69 17.90
N ALA A 87 11.22 22.52 18.72
CA ALA A 87 11.99 22.06 19.87
C ALA A 87 11.12 21.55 21.04
N THR A 88 9.80 21.77 20.98
CA THR A 88 8.87 21.36 22.04
C THR A 88 8.58 19.85 21.94
N PRO A 89 8.50 19.11 23.06
CA PRO A 89 8.34 17.64 23.07
C PRO A 89 7.10 17.10 22.32
N ARG A 90 6.14 17.96 21.98
CA ARG A 90 4.88 17.59 21.32
C ARG A 90 4.90 17.76 19.80
N GLY A 91 6.00 18.23 19.21
CA GLY A 91 6.17 18.28 17.76
C GLY A 91 5.14 19.15 17.03
N VAL A 92 4.80 20.30 17.60
CA VAL A 92 3.85 21.24 16.98
C VAL A 92 4.47 21.78 15.68
N THR A 93 3.80 21.55 14.57
CA THR A 93 4.30 21.96 13.25
C THR A 93 3.62 23.25 12.84
N LEU A 94 4.38 24.36 12.81
CA LEU A 94 3.91 25.64 12.29
C LEU A 94 4.07 25.67 10.76
N VAL A 95 2.96 25.85 10.06
CA VAL A 95 2.88 25.95 8.61
C VAL A 95 2.20 27.26 8.25
N TRP A 96 2.71 27.94 7.23
CA TRP A 96 2.10 29.16 6.73
C TRP A 96 2.25 29.24 5.22
N ASP A 97 1.26 29.82 4.57
CA ASP A 97 1.19 29.88 3.11
C ASP A 97 1.69 31.24 2.62
N VAL A 98 2.87 31.24 2.01
CA VAL A 98 3.50 32.45 1.48
C VAL A 98 2.70 33.01 0.30
N GLN A 99 2.04 32.16 -0.47
CA GLN A 99 1.28 32.57 -1.64
C GLN A 99 -0.02 33.27 -1.21
N ASP A 100 -0.78 32.66 -0.29
CA ASP A 100 -1.98 33.30 0.28
C ASP A 100 -1.67 34.63 0.96
N MET A 101 -0.53 34.72 1.66
CA MET A 101 -0.13 36.00 2.27
C MET A 101 0.19 37.05 1.22
N ARG A 102 0.84 36.67 0.12
CA ARG A 102 1.10 37.55 -1.01
C ARG A 102 -0.20 37.99 -1.69
N ASP A 103 -1.14 37.07 -1.90
CA ASP A 103 -2.41 37.34 -2.56
C ASP A 103 -3.33 38.21 -1.71
N ALA A 104 -3.25 38.08 -0.38
CA ALA A 104 -3.86 38.99 0.58
C ALA A 104 -3.14 40.34 0.70
N SER A 105 -2.05 40.57 -0.06
CA SER A 105 -1.22 41.77 0.00
C SER A 105 -0.65 42.05 1.40
N LEU A 106 -0.39 41.01 2.19
CA LEU A 106 0.24 41.15 3.50
C LEU A 106 1.73 41.42 3.34
N ASN A 107 2.21 42.44 4.03
CA ASN A 107 3.63 42.78 4.03
C ASN A 107 4.38 41.89 5.03
N MET A 108 5.12 40.93 4.49
CA MET A 108 5.95 39.98 5.25
C MET A 108 7.15 40.64 5.96
N ASP A 109 7.51 41.86 5.56
CA ASP A 109 8.57 42.66 6.18
C ASP A 109 8.05 43.58 7.29
N TRP A 110 6.79 43.44 7.71
CA TRP A 110 6.21 44.23 8.79
C TRP A 110 7.03 44.04 10.09
N PRO A 111 7.51 45.13 10.74
CA PRO A 111 8.28 45.01 11.96
C PRO A 111 7.39 44.61 13.14
N VAL A 112 7.74 43.52 13.79
CA VAL A 112 7.08 42.99 14.98
C VAL A 112 7.97 43.27 16.19
N THR A 113 7.39 43.90 17.21
CA THR A 113 8.03 44.14 18.51
C THR A 113 7.17 43.52 19.59
N ALA A 114 7.70 42.49 20.27
CA ALA A 114 7.02 41.76 21.32
C ALA A 114 8.04 41.29 22.36
N GLN A 115 7.85 41.71 23.62
CA GLN A 115 8.66 41.30 24.76
C GLN A 115 7.76 40.74 25.84
N ALA A 116 7.80 39.43 26.02
CA ALA A 116 6.96 38.74 26.98
C ALA A 116 7.56 37.39 27.35
N LYS A 117 7.35 36.97 28.59
CA LYS A 117 7.81 35.68 29.10
C LYS A 117 6.63 34.86 29.55
N GLY A 118 6.78 33.54 29.54
CA GLY A 118 5.74 32.67 30.07
C GLY A 118 4.50 32.53 29.18
N LEU A 119 4.60 32.79 27.87
CA LEU A 119 3.44 32.80 26.97
C LEU A 119 3.06 31.40 26.48
N SER A 120 1.76 31.16 26.32
CA SER A 120 1.28 30.05 25.50
C SER A 120 1.49 30.33 24.01
N LEU A 121 1.50 29.29 23.17
CA LEU A 121 1.65 29.44 21.72
C LEU A 121 0.55 30.32 21.11
N SER A 122 -0.69 30.18 21.58
CA SER A 122 -1.82 31.00 21.13
C SER A 122 -1.63 32.48 21.49
N GLN A 123 -1.12 32.79 22.69
CA GLN A 123 -0.81 34.16 23.09
C GLN A 123 0.39 34.73 22.31
N ALA A 124 1.43 33.93 22.10
CA ALA A 124 2.58 34.30 21.28
C ALA A 124 2.15 34.65 19.85
N LEU A 125 1.33 33.80 19.23
CA LEU A 125 0.76 34.05 17.91
C LEU A 125 -0.13 35.29 17.90
N GLY A 126 -0.96 35.50 18.92
CA GLY A 126 -1.79 36.70 19.04
C GLY A 126 -1.02 38.02 19.19
N LEU A 127 0.24 37.98 19.64
CA LEU A 127 1.12 39.14 19.72
C LEU A 127 1.92 39.38 18.43
N ILE A 128 2.28 38.31 17.71
CA ILE A 128 3.10 38.39 16.49
C ILE A 128 2.24 38.67 15.26
N LEU A 129 1.05 38.04 15.17
CA LEU A 129 0.22 38.11 13.99
C LEU A 129 -0.53 39.46 13.89
N PRO A 130 -0.53 40.10 12.71
CA PRO A 130 -1.34 41.30 12.47
C PRO A 130 -2.85 40.95 12.49
N PRO A 131 -3.74 41.93 12.72
CA PRO A 131 -5.17 41.69 12.89
C PRO A 131 -5.88 41.09 11.66
N GLU A 132 -5.28 41.18 10.47
CA GLU A 132 -5.75 40.59 9.22
C GLU A 132 -5.41 39.09 9.11
N MET A 133 -4.48 38.62 9.93
CA MET A 133 -4.10 37.21 10.03
C MET A 133 -4.79 36.54 11.22
N ASP A 134 -4.91 35.23 11.13
CA ASP A 134 -5.37 34.39 12.22
C ASP A 134 -4.61 33.05 12.15
N PHE A 135 -4.95 32.13 13.03
CA PHE A 135 -4.40 30.79 13.00
C PHE A 135 -5.48 29.74 13.25
N GLU A 136 -5.31 28.59 12.62
CA GLU A 136 -6.14 27.42 12.83
C GLU A 136 -5.29 26.25 13.29
N VAL A 137 -5.77 25.51 14.29
CA VAL A 137 -5.07 24.33 14.81
C VAL A 137 -5.79 23.08 14.34
N HIS A 138 -5.06 22.23 13.64
CA HIS A 138 -5.55 20.95 13.12
C HIS A 138 -5.38 19.81 14.15
N GLU A 139 -6.14 18.72 13.97
CA GLU A 139 -6.14 17.56 14.88
C GLU A 139 -4.79 16.84 14.98
N ASP A 140 -3.95 16.97 13.94
CA ASP A 140 -2.61 16.40 13.85
C ASP A 140 -1.55 17.18 14.62
N GLY A 141 -1.91 18.33 15.22
CA GLY A 141 -0.96 19.22 15.89
C GLY A 141 -0.28 20.22 14.96
N THR A 142 -0.73 20.32 13.70
CA THR A 142 -0.28 21.36 12.78
C THR A 142 -1.03 22.67 13.05
N VAL A 143 -0.30 23.77 13.19
CA VAL A 143 -0.87 25.11 13.33
C VAL A 143 -0.67 25.85 12.02
N LEU A 144 -1.78 26.15 11.36
CA LEU A 144 -1.81 26.86 10.08
C LEU A 144 -1.97 28.36 10.31
N LEU A 145 -1.03 29.15 9.79
CA LEU A 145 -1.08 30.61 9.81
C LEU A 145 -1.46 31.13 8.42
N GLY A 146 -2.40 32.07 8.38
CA GLY A 146 -2.83 32.67 7.12
C GLY A 146 -3.70 33.91 7.32
N PRO A 147 -4.04 34.61 6.23
CA PRO A 147 -5.01 35.70 6.28
C PRO A 147 -6.40 35.15 6.67
N LYS A 148 -7.18 35.89 7.46
CA LYS A 148 -8.51 35.49 7.93
C LYS A 148 -9.47 35.03 6.83
N ASN A 149 -9.37 35.66 5.66
CA ASN A 149 -10.24 35.36 4.51
C ASN A 149 -9.81 34.11 3.73
N PHE A 150 -8.59 33.63 3.95
CA PHE A 150 -7.97 32.52 3.24
C PHE A 150 -7.72 31.31 4.14
N LEU A 151 -7.78 31.50 5.46
CA LEU A 151 -7.80 30.39 6.40
C LEU A 151 -9.01 29.51 6.10
N PRO A 152 -8.78 28.29 5.63
CA PRO A 152 -9.86 27.45 5.17
C PRO A 152 -10.55 26.88 6.41
N HIS A 153 -11.60 27.56 6.85
CA HIS A 153 -12.47 27.10 7.93
C HIS A 153 -13.14 25.73 7.66
N ASP A 154 -12.93 25.15 6.46
CA ASP A 154 -13.58 23.95 5.96
C ASP A 154 -12.58 22.99 5.26
N LEU A 155 -11.32 22.87 5.72
CA LEU A 155 -10.52 21.69 5.37
C LEU A 155 -11.12 20.47 6.08
N THR A 156 -11.65 19.55 5.30
CA THR A 156 -12.21 18.31 5.84
C THR A 156 -11.23 17.17 5.60
N LEU A 157 -10.93 16.39 6.63
CA LEU A 157 -10.24 15.12 6.45
C LEU A 157 -11.28 14.06 6.05
N LYS A 158 -11.14 13.49 4.86
CA LYS A 158 -11.98 12.40 4.35
C LYS A 158 -11.14 11.16 4.06
N ILE A 159 -11.66 10.01 4.47
CA ILE A 159 -11.03 8.71 4.21
C ILE A 159 -11.77 8.07 3.04
N TYR A 160 -11.02 7.63 2.03
CA TYR A 160 -11.55 6.98 0.84
C TYR A 160 -11.13 5.52 0.79
N ASP A 161 -12.09 4.62 0.57
CA ASP A 161 -11.80 3.26 0.14
C ASP A 161 -11.54 3.25 -1.37
N VAL A 162 -10.25 3.16 -1.71
CA VAL A 162 -9.71 3.14 -3.08
C VAL A 162 -9.18 1.75 -3.45
N GLY A 163 -9.50 0.69 -2.69
CA GLY A 163 -8.98 -0.65 -2.95
C GLY A 163 -9.27 -1.16 -4.37
N GLU A 164 -10.50 -0.94 -4.86
CA GLU A 164 -10.87 -1.27 -6.23
C GLU A 164 -10.13 -0.39 -7.25
N VAL A 165 -10.00 0.92 -6.99
CA VAL A 165 -9.29 1.86 -7.87
C VAL A 165 -7.81 1.48 -8.00
N LEU A 166 -7.15 1.15 -6.89
CA LEU A 166 -5.75 0.72 -6.89
C LEU A 166 -5.58 -0.56 -7.73
N SER A 167 -6.53 -1.51 -7.65
CA SER A 167 -6.49 -2.73 -8.48
C SER A 167 -6.53 -2.44 -9.99
N VAL A 168 -7.11 -1.31 -10.40
CA VAL A 168 -7.11 -0.84 -11.80
C VAL A 168 -5.73 -0.34 -12.22
N LEU A 169 -5.04 0.36 -11.32
CA LEU A 169 -3.76 1.02 -11.56
C LEU A 169 -2.57 0.08 -11.41
N THR A 170 -2.74 -1.04 -10.71
CA THR A 170 -1.75 -2.12 -10.66
C THR A 170 -1.62 -2.76 -12.04
N VAL A 171 -0.66 -2.26 -12.83
CA VAL A 171 -0.26 -2.93 -14.07
C VAL A 171 0.40 -4.25 -13.67
N PRO A 172 -0.09 -5.41 -14.14
CA PRO A 172 0.58 -6.67 -13.86
C PRO A 172 2.01 -6.58 -14.40
N ALA A 173 3.00 -6.75 -13.51
CA ALA A 173 4.43 -6.64 -13.83
C ALA A 173 4.83 -7.52 -15.03
N ALA A 174 4.08 -8.60 -15.29
CA ALA A 174 4.25 -9.51 -16.42
C ALA A 174 3.97 -8.91 -17.82
N ALA A 175 3.43 -7.69 -17.92
CA ALA A 175 3.15 -7.04 -19.22
C ALA A 175 4.18 -5.98 -19.63
N ALA A 176 5.14 -5.63 -18.75
CA ALA A 176 6.25 -4.79 -19.16
C ALA A 176 7.20 -5.64 -20.04
N PRO A 177 7.43 -5.27 -21.31
CA PRO A 177 8.44 -5.96 -22.12
C PRO A 177 9.76 -5.90 -21.35
N ALA A 178 10.42 -7.05 -21.19
CA ALA A 178 11.66 -7.21 -20.46
C ALA A 178 12.84 -6.51 -21.17
N GLY A 179 12.75 -5.20 -21.35
CA GLY A 179 13.87 -4.36 -21.74
C GLY A 179 14.86 -4.35 -20.58
N GLY A 180 16.01 -4.98 -20.77
CA GLY A 180 17.08 -5.18 -19.79
C GLY A 180 17.77 -3.90 -19.31
N GLY A 181 17.00 -2.94 -18.80
CA GLY A 181 17.50 -1.78 -18.09
C GLY A 181 17.92 -2.17 -16.68
N MET A 182 19.08 -1.69 -16.27
CA MET A 182 19.76 -1.97 -14.98
C MET A 182 19.01 -1.47 -13.73
N PHE A 183 17.80 -0.94 -13.87
CA PHE A 183 16.99 -0.41 -12.77
C PHE A 183 16.06 -1.51 -12.26
N ALA A 184 16.13 -1.79 -10.96
CA ALA A 184 15.27 -2.76 -10.29
C ALA A 184 13.80 -2.49 -10.61
N ALA A 185 13.04 -3.54 -10.92
CA ALA A 185 11.60 -3.43 -11.10
C ALA A 185 11.00 -2.88 -9.79
N PRO A 186 10.35 -1.70 -9.81
CA PRO A 186 9.78 -1.11 -8.60
C PRO A 186 8.71 -2.04 -8.01
N GLU A 187 8.60 -2.08 -6.68
CA GLU A 187 7.56 -2.86 -6.00
C GLU A 187 6.17 -2.49 -6.56
N PRO A 188 5.31 -3.48 -6.85
CA PRO A 188 4.10 -3.26 -7.63
C PRO A 188 2.99 -2.50 -6.90
N ALA A 189 2.97 -2.55 -5.55
CA ALA A 189 1.92 -1.93 -4.74
C ALA A 189 2.17 -0.44 -4.48
N GLU A 190 3.39 -0.08 -4.07
CA GLU A 190 3.81 1.31 -3.89
C GLU A 190 3.65 2.12 -5.18
N ASN A 191 3.84 1.47 -6.34
CA ASN A 191 3.67 2.12 -7.64
C ASN A 191 2.21 2.49 -7.95
N ALA A 192 1.22 1.74 -7.48
CA ALA A 192 -0.18 2.04 -7.76
C ALA A 192 -0.70 3.21 -6.92
N GLN A 193 -0.31 3.28 -5.65
CA GLN A 193 -0.63 4.38 -4.74
C GLN A 193 0.00 5.69 -5.22
N GLU A 194 1.28 5.66 -5.57
CA GLU A 194 1.97 6.85 -6.07
C GLU A 194 1.39 7.31 -7.42
N ARG A 195 1.05 6.38 -8.33
CA ARG A 195 0.33 6.72 -9.57
C ARG A 195 -1.03 7.37 -9.31
N LEU A 196 -1.78 6.86 -8.32
CA LEU A 196 -3.07 7.45 -7.95
C LEU A 196 -2.88 8.84 -7.37
N ARG A 197 -1.89 9.02 -6.47
CA ARG A 197 -1.50 10.32 -5.92
C ARG A 197 -1.17 11.31 -7.03
N CYS A 198 -0.22 10.99 -7.92
CA CYS A 198 0.16 11.85 -9.05
C CYS A 198 -1.04 12.16 -9.96
N LEU A 199 -1.94 11.19 -10.18
CA LEU A 199 -3.12 11.40 -11.01
C LEU A 199 -4.11 12.35 -10.36
N ILE A 200 -4.36 12.21 -9.06
CA ILE A 200 -5.20 13.14 -8.28
C ILE A 200 -4.59 14.53 -8.37
N GLU A 201 -3.33 14.69 -7.95
CA GLU A 201 -2.63 15.98 -7.97
C GLU A 201 -2.72 16.66 -9.34
N ARG A 202 -2.48 15.91 -10.42
CA ARG A 202 -2.52 16.46 -11.78
C ARG A 202 -3.93 16.82 -12.28
N THR A 203 -4.96 16.09 -11.88
CA THR A 203 -6.31 16.23 -12.46
C THR A 203 -7.23 17.12 -11.64
N THR A 204 -7.06 17.15 -10.33
CA THR A 204 -7.90 17.96 -9.46
C THR A 204 -7.44 19.42 -9.38
N MET A 205 -6.23 19.74 -9.83
CA MET A 205 -5.66 21.09 -9.74
C MET A 205 -5.65 21.83 -11.08
N GLY A 206 -6.09 23.08 -11.04
CA GLY A 206 -6.18 23.98 -12.19
C GLY A 206 -4.86 24.61 -12.62
N GLY A 207 -3.71 23.93 -12.43
CA GLY A 207 -2.39 24.40 -12.88
C GLY A 207 -1.37 24.70 -11.79
N GLU A 208 -1.78 24.79 -10.52
CA GLU A 208 -0.87 25.00 -9.39
C GLU A 208 -0.45 23.65 -8.75
N PRO A 209 0.79 23.50 -8.25
CA PRO A 209 1.24 22.28 -7.57
C PRO A 209 0.56 22.08 -6.20
N TRP A 210 0.43 20.83 -5.76
CA TRP A 210 -0.40 20.44 -4.61
C TRP A 210 0.17 21.01 -3.31
N GLU A 211 1.49 21.09 -3.27
CA GLU A 211 2.29 21.72 -2.23
C GLU A 211 2.10 23.25 -2.16
N SER A 212 1.73 23.91 -3.27
CA SER A 212 1.55 25.37 -3.33
C SER A 212 0.22 25.87 -2.77
N MET A 213 -0.74 24.98 -2.52
CA MET A 213 -1.91 25.27 -1.67
C MET A 213 -1.51 25.27 -0.18
N GLY A 214 -0.33 25.80 0.13
CA GLY A 214 0.20 26.01 1.48
C GLY A 214 0.64 24.78 2.27
N GLY A 215 0.93 23.64 1.63
CA GLY A 215 1.17 22.37 2.35
C GLY A 215 -0.04 21.86 3.14
N ARG A 216 -1.23 22.46 2.90
CA ARG A 216 -2.49 22.25 3.63
C ARG A 216 -3.24 21.01 3.16
N ALA A 217 -2.97 20.62 1.93
CA ALA A 217 -3.57 19.47 1.30
C ALA A 217 -2.65 18.27 1.45
N THR A 218 -3.09 17.24 2.16
CA THR A 218 -2.33 15.99 2.30
C THR A 218 -3.07 14.87 1.61
N ILE A 219 -2.34 14.04 0.86
CA ILE A 219 -2.83 12.75 0.38
C ILE A 219 -1.90 11.70 0.98
N ASP A 220 -2.44 10.89 1.87
CA ASP A 220 -1.68 9.80 2.50
C ASP A 220 -2.42 8.47 2.40
N PHE A 221 -1.70 7.37 2.53
CA PHE A 221 -2.24 6.01 2.46
C PHE A 221 -1.97 5.27 3.76
N ALA A 222 -2.96 5.21 4.65
CA ALA A 222 -2.80 4.52 5.95
C ALA A 222 -2.78 2.99 5.81
N SER A 223 -3.39 2.41 4.79
CA SER A 223 -3.40 0.97 4.55
C SER A 223 -3.59 0.63 3.08
N PRO A 224 -3.36 -0.64 2.65
CA PRO A 224 -3.69 -1.06 1.29
C PRO A 224 -5.17 -0.81 1.01
N GLY A 225 -5.46 0.12 0.09
CA GLY A 225 -6.82 0.49 -0.28
C GLY A 225 -7.46 1.61 0.51
N LEU A 226 -6.85 2.18 1.55
CA LEU A 226 -7.37 3.38 2.23
C LEU A 226 -6.50 4.59 1.93
N MET A 227 -7.15 5.67 1.47
CA MET A 227 -6.52 6.93 1.15
C MET A 227 -7.14 8.05 1.99
N LEU A 228 -6.30 8.79 2.71
CA LEU A 228 -6.69 9.94 3.49
C LEU A 228 -6.41 11.18 2.66
N VAL A 229 -7.41 12.03 2.53
CA VAL A 229 -7.24 13.33 1.89
C VAL A 229 -7.72 14.39 2.87
N SER A 230 -6.88 15.37 3.16
CA SER A 230 -7.29 16.62 3.80
C SER A 230 -7.35 17.68 2.72
N ASN A 231 -8.53 18.18 2.38
CA ASN A 231 -8.66 19.28 1.40
C ASN A 231 -10.02 19.99 1.53
N SER A 232 -10.29 20.95 0.64
CA SER A 232 -11.59 21.58 0.51
C SER A 232 -12.63 20.62 -0.09
N ASP A 233 -13.91 20.86 0.22
CA ASP A 233 -15.02 20.07 -0.32
C ASP A 233 -15.05 20.01 -1.85
N GLU A 234 -14.61 21.08 -2.52
CA GLU A 234 -14.50 21.09 -3.99
C GLU A 234 -13.49 20.06 -4.48
N VAL A 235 -12.30 19.99 -3.87
CA VAL A 235 -11.29 19.01 -4.24
C VAL A 235 -11.77 17.60 -3.92
N HIS A 236 -12.45 17.40 -2.79
CA HIS A 236 -13.06 16.11 -2.46
C HIS A 236 -14.07 15.64 -3.51
N ASN A 237 -14.90 16.55 -4.03
CA ASN A 237 -15.83 16.23 -5.11
C ASN A 237 -15.09 15.85 -6.41
N ARG A 238 -13.98 16.51 -6.72
CA ARG A 238 -13.13 16.18 -7.86
C ARG A 238 -12.44 14.81 -7.69
N VAL A 239 -11.92 14.50 -6.51
CA VAL A 239 -11.34 13.18 -6.17
C VAL A 239 -12.37 12.08 -6.35
N VAL A 240 -13.59 12.26 -5.81
CA VAL A 240 -14.69 11.29 -5.98
C VAL A 240 -15.02 11.09 -7.46
N SER A 241 -15.15 12.18 -8.22
CA SER A 241 -15.46 12.12 -9.65
C SER A 241 -14.37 11.38 -10.44
N LEU A 242 -13.10 11.67 -10.16
CA LEU A 242 -11.96 10.99 -10.78
C LEU A 242 -11.98 9.48 -10.49
N CYS A 243 -12.10 9.09 -9.21
CA CYS A 243 -12.12 7.68 -8.81
C CYS A 243 -13.31 6.94 -9.43
N LYS A 244 -14.50 7.55 -9.49
CA LYS A 244 -15.66 6.99 -10.21
C LYS A 244 -15.35 6.80 -11.70
N GLY A 245 -14.76 7.79 -12.36
CA GLY A 245 -14.36 7.71 -13.76
C GLY A 245 -13.41 6.54 -14.02
N LEU A 246 -12.41 6.33 -13.15
CA LEU A 246 -11.48 5.20 -13.24
C LEU A 246 -12.19 3.86 -13.10
N LEU A 247 -13.14 3.73 -12.17
CA LEU A 247 -13.93 2.51 -11.99
C LEU A 247 -14.80 2.20 -13.20
N VAL A 248 -15.47 3.20 -13.78
CA VAL A 248 -16.29 3.02 -15.00
C VAL A 248 -15.44 2.53 -16.16
N VAL A 249 -14.27 3.14 -16.40
CA VAL A 249 -13.34 2.70 -17.44
C VAL A 249 -12.87 1.27 -17.20
N HIS A 250 -12.57 0.92 -15.95
CA HIS A 250 -12.16 -0.43 -15.59
C HIS A 250 -13.25 -1.47 -15.83
N GLN A 251 -14.48 -1.19 -15.42
CA GLN A 251 -15.63 -2.05 -15.64
C GLN A 251 -15.90 -2.25 -17.14
N ALA A 252 -15.84 -1.18 -17.93
CA ALA A 252 -15.96 -1.27 -19.38
C ALA A 252 -14.87 -2.17 -20.00
N ARG A 253 -13.62 -2.04 -19.53
CA ARG A 253 -12.51 -2.89 -19.97
C ARG A 253 -12.71 -4.35 -19.58
N ARG A 254 -13.19 -4.64 -18.36
CA ARG A 254 -13.52 -6.00 -17.91
C ARG A 254 -14.66 -6.60 -18.73
N ALA A 255 -15.72 -5.84 -19.00
CA ALA A 255 -16.82 -6.29 -19.84
C ALA A 255 -16.36 -6.58 -21.28
N ALA A 256 -15.50 -5.74 -21.86
CA ALA A 256 -14.92 -5.97 -23.18
C ALA A 256 -14.03 -7.22 -23.23
N LEU A 257 -13.22 -7.46 -22.19
CA LEU A 257 -12.42 -8.69 -22.05
C LEU A 257 -13.31 -9.92 -21.90
N ALA A 258 -14.36 -9.87 -21.08
CA ALA A 258 -15.30 -10.97 -20.92
C ALA A 258 -15.99 -11.32 -22.25
N ARG A 259 -16.44 -10.31 -23.02
CA ARG A 259 -17.01 -10.54 -24.37
C ARG A 259 -16.01 -11.17 -25.33
N ARG A 260 -14.73 -10.76 -25.27
CA ARG A 260 -13.67 -11.37 -26.09
C ARG A 260 -13.44 -12.83 -25.71
N LEU A 261 -13.40 -13.15 -24.43
CA LEU A 261 -13.26 -14.53 -23.95
C LEU A 261 -14.46 -15.38 -24.38
N GLN A 262 -15.68 -14.87 -24.22
CA GLN A 262 -16.89 -15.54 -24.68
C GLN A 262 -16.88 -15.77 -26.20
N ALA A 263 -16.45 -14.78 -26.99
CA ALA A 263 -16.32 -14.92 -28.44
C ALA A 263 -15.26 -15.96 -28.85
N THR A 264 -14.17 -16.08 -28.09
CA THR A 264 -13.17 -17.13 -28.32
C THR A 264 -13.70 -18.51 -27.93
N GLU A 265 -14.51 -18.61 -26.88
CA GLU A 265 -15.17 -19.85 -26.48
C GLU A 265 -16.18 -20.32 -27.54
N THR A 266 -17.04 -19.43 -28.03
CA THR A 266 -18.00 -19.76 -29.11
C THR A 266 -17.28 -20.16 -30.39
N ALA A 267 -16.22 -19.43 -30.78
CA ALA A 267 -15.41 -19.80 -31.94
C ALA A 267 -14.76 -21.20 -31.77
N MET A 268 -14.37 -21.57 -30.55
CA MET A 268 -13.85 -22.89 -30.24
C MET A 268 -14.93 -23.98 -30.29
N GLU A 269 -16.17 -23.67 -29.89
CA GLU A 269 -17.30 -24.58 -30.03
C GLU A 269 -17.68 -24.80 -31.49
N ASP A 270 -17.70 -23.74 -32.30
CA ASP A 270 -17.95 -23.82 -33.74
C ASP A 270 -16.89 -24.67 -34.45
N LEU A 271 -15.62 -24.47 -34.11
CA LEU A 271 -14.52 -25.31 -34.62
C LEU A 271 -14.69 -26.79 -34.21
N ARG A 272 -15.17 -27.07 -32.99
CA ARG A 272 -15.47 -28.43 -32.54
C ARG A 272 -16.68 -29.02 -33.27
N ALA A 273 -17.70 -28.23 -33.59
CA ALA A 273 -18.87 -28.66 -34.34
C ALA A 273 -18.52 -28.95 -35.81
N ALA A 274 -17.78 -28.05 -36.46
CA ALA A 274 -17.28 -28.24 -37.82
C ALA A 274 -16.42 -29.50 -37.94
N ARG A 275 -15.54 -29.74 -36.95
CA ARG A 275 -14.74 -30.97 -36.89
C ARG A 275 -15.61 -32.23 -36.75
N ARG A 276 -16.69 -32.19 -35.97
CA ARG A 276 -17.64 -33.32 -35.83
C ARG A 276 -18.35 -33.59 -37.15
N LYS A 277 -18.91 -32.56 -37.79
CA LYS A 277 -19.58 -32.67 -39.08
C LYS A 277 -18.67 -33.25 -40.17
N LEU A 278 -17.44 -32.74 -40.28
CA LEU A 278 -16.46 -33.25 -41.23
C LEU A 278 -16.07 -34.71 -40.94
N SER A 279 -16.04 -35.10 -39.67
CA SER A 279 -15.84 -36.50 -39.27
C SER A 279 -17.00 -37.41 -39.65
N ASP A 280 -18.23 -36.91 -39.57
CA ASP A 280 -19.44 -37.64 -39.95
C ASP A 280 -19.55 -37.78 -41.48
N GLU A 281 -19.31 -36.71 -42.23
CA GLU A 281 -19.28 -36.72 -43.71
C GLU A 281 -18.20 -37.68 -44.25
N LEU A 282 -17.01 -37.70 -43.64
CA LEU A 282 -15.96 -38.67 -43.99
C LEU A 282 -16.38 -40.12 -43.71
N ARG A 283 -17.26 -40.35 -42.73
CA ARG A 283 -17.75 -41.69 -42.40
C ARG A 283 -18.76 -42.18 -43.43
N ASP A 284 -19.64 -41.30 -43.91
CA ASP A 284 -20.65 -41.62 -44.92
C ASP A 284 -20.01 -41.90 -46.29
N VAL A 285 -18.99 -41.12 -46.68
CA VAL A 285 -18.24 -41.35 -47.93
C VAL A 285 -17.50 -42.70 -47.94
N SER A 286 -17.20 -43.27 -46.77
CA SER A 286 -16.51 -44.56 -46.65
C SER A 286 -17.42 -45.79 -46.82
N LEU A 287 -18.74 -45.64 -46.85
CA LEU A 287 -19.67 -46.77 -46.78
C LEU A 287 -20.20 -47.27 -48.14
N ASP A 288 -20.10 -46.47 -49.20
CA ASP A 288 -20.70 -46.82 -50.51
C ASP A 288 -19.81 -47.65 -51.44
N GLY A 289 -18.59 -48.02 -51.04
CA GLY A 289 -17.79 -49.07 -51.71
C GLY A 289 -17.37 -48.81 -53.16
N GLU A 290 -17.78 -47.71 -53.79
CA GLU A 290 -17.30 -47.32 -55.11
C GLU A 290 -15.90 -46.68 -54.98
N PRO A 291 -14.87 -47.23 -55.64
CA PRO A 291 -13.54 -46.64 -55.64
C PRO A 291 -13.62 -45.27 -56.33
N ILE A 292 -13.35 -44.21 -55.57
CA ILE A 292 -13.28 -42.83 -56.07
C ILE A 292 -12.21 -42.77 -57.17
N GLY A 293 -12.65 -42.82 -58.42
CA GLY A 293 -11.82 -43.03 -59.61
C GLY A 293 -11.03 -41.82 -60.11
N THR A 294 -10.73 -40.83 -59.26
CA THR A 294 -9.84 -39.73 -59.65
C THR A 294 -8.94 -39.34 -58.48
N ASP A 295 -7.67 -39.76 -58.52
CA ASP A 295 -6.62 -39.46 -57.53
C ASP A 295 -6.55 -37.96 -57.17
N GLN A 296 -6.89 -37.07 -58.10
CA GLN A 296 -6.84 -35.61 -57.90
C GLN A 296 -7.86 -35.06 -56.90
N GLY A 297 -9.04 -35.66 -56.77
CA GLY A 297 -10.08 -35.19 -55.85
C GLY A 297 -9.78 -35.56 -54.39
N ALA A 298 -9.26 -36.77 -54.19
CA ALA A 298 -8.86 -37.26 -52.88
C ALA A 298 -7.65 -36.47 -52.33
N ASP A 299 -6.65 -36.20 -53.17
CA ASP A 299 -5.47 -35.43 -52.76
C ASP A 299 -5.81 -33.99 -52.37
N PHE A 300 -6.74 -33.34 -53.06
CA PHE A 300 -7.19 -31.98 -52.72
C PHE A 300 -7.90 -31.93 -51.36
N LEU A 301 -8.81 -32.87 -51.09
CA LEU A 301 -9.51 -32.95 -49.81
C LEU A 301 -8.54 -33.32 -48.67
N LEU A 302 -7.60 -34.23 -48.91
CA LEU A 302 -6.56 -34.57 -47.94
C LEU A 302 -5.64 -33.39 -47.65
N SER A 303 -5.33 -32.55 -48.65
CA SER A 303 -4.58 -31.30 -48.45
C SER A 303 -5.36 -30.31 -47.58
N GLN A 304 -6.64 -30.07 -47.88
CA GLN A 304 -7.45 -29.14 -47.06
C GLN A 304 -7.64 -29.63 -45.63
N ILE A 305 -7.84 -30.93 -45.43
CA ILE A 305 -7.92 -31.55 -44.10
C ILE A 305 -6.59 -31.39 -43.36
N ARG A 306 -5.46 -31.56 -44.05
CA ARG A 306 -4.11 -31.37 -43.48
C ARG A 306 -3.89 -29.93 -43.05
N ASP A 307 -4.25 -28.95 -43.90
CA ASP A 307 -4.10 -27.52 -43.60
C ASP A 307 -5.00 -27.08 -42.44
N LEU A 308 -6.26 -27.52 -42.42
CA LEU A 308 -7.18 -27.31 -41.29
C LEU A 308 -6.66 -27.95 -40.00
N ARG A 309 -6.09 -29.16 -40.08
CA ARG A 309 -5.50 -29.84 -38.92
C ARG A 309 -4.29 -29.06 -38.39
N HIS A 310 -3.44 -28.53 -39.27
CA HIS A 310 -2.32 -27.68 -38.87
C HIS A 310 -2.77 -26.34 -38.30
N ALA A 311 -3.80 -25.70 -38.86
CA ALA A 311 -4.37 -24.47 -38.33
C ALA A 311 -4.99 -24.67 -36.93
N VAL A 312 -5.79 -25.73 -36.75
CA VAL A 312 -6.37 -26.09 -35.45
C VAL A 312 -5.30 -26.50 -34.44
N SER A 313 -4.26 -27.23 -34.87
CA SER A 313 -3.14 -27.60 -34.00
C SER A 313 -2.35 -26.38 -33.54
N ARG A 314 -2.08 -25.41 -34.43
CA ARG A 314 -1.43 -24.14 -34.08
C ARG A 314 -2.29 -23.33 -33.11
N ALA A 315 -3.58 -23.15 -33.40
CA ALA A 315 -4.50 -22.43 -32.51
C ALA A 315 -4.62 -23.10 -31.13
N ARG A 316 -4.65 -24.44 -31.06
CA ARG A 316 -4.64 -25.18 -29.80
C ARG A 316 -3.32 -25.02 -29.05
N MET A 317 -2.19 -25.03 -29.73
CA MET A 317 -0.88 -24.85 -29.10
C MET A 317 -0.71 -23.44 -28.56
N GLU A 318 -1.14 -22.42 -29.30
CA GLU A 318 -1.15 -21.01 -28.86
C GLU A 318 -2.11 -20.80 -27.67
N MET A 319 -3.27 -21.45 -27.67
CA MET A 319 -4.19 -21.38 -26.53
C MET A 319 -3.71 -22.16 -25.32
N ALA A 320 -3.11 -23.34 -25.50
CA ALA A 320 -2.54 -24.11 -24.41
C ALA A 320 -1.36 -23.37 -23.76
N THR A 321 -0.51 -22.71 -24.55
CA THR A 321 0.57 -21.85 -24.03
C THR A 321 0.01 -20.63 -23.29
N ARG A 322 -1.02 -19.97 -23.82
CA ARG A 322 -1.69 -18.86 -23.12
C ARG A 322 -2.40 -19.31 -21.84
N ALA A 323 -3.06 -20.46 -21.84
CA ALA A 323 -3.75 -21.01 -20.68
C ALA A 323 -2.74 -21.40 -19.58
N ALA A 324 -1.64 -22.07 -19.96
CA ALA A 324 -0.56 -22.39 -19.02
C ALA A 324 0.11 -21.13 -18.44
N ASP A 325 0.28 -20.08 -19.26
CA ASP A 325 0.80 -18.78 -18.78
C ASP A 325 -0.19 -18.10 -17.81
N VAL A 326 -1.49 -18.14 -18.10
CA VAL A 326 -2.53 -17.62 -17.19
C VAL A 326 -2.56 -18.43 -15.88
N GLU A 327 -2.53 -19.76 -15.95
CA GLU A 327 -2.54 -20.63 -14.76
C GLU A 327 -1.31 -20.41 -13.89
N ALA A 328 -0.12 -20.37 -14.49
CA ALA A 328 1.13 -20.04 -13.80
C ALA A 328 1.06 -18.66 -13.15
N ARG A 329 0.50 -17.64 -13.83
CA ARG A 329 0.30 -16.31 -13.25
C ARG A 329 -0.67 -16.32 -12.08
N THR A 330 -1.78 -17.06 -12.18
CA THR A 330 -2.75 -17.14 -11.08
C THR A 330 -2.18 -17.84 -9.86
N GLN A 331 -1.34 -18.87 -10.05
CA GLN A 331 -0.68 -19.57 -8.96
C GLN A 331 0.35 -18.66 -8.26
N VAL A 332 1.19 -17.94 -9.02
CA VAL A 332 2.14 -16.96 -8.46
C VAL A 332 1.42 -15.85 -7.68
N LEU A 333 0.29 -15.36 -8.18
CA LEU A 333 -0.51 -14.35 -7.47
C LEU A 333 -1.16 -14.90 -6.20
N ALA A 334 -1.64 -16.15 -6.22
CA ALA A 334 -2.20 -16.80 -5.03
C ALA A 334 -1.13 -17.02 -3.95
N GLU A 335 0.06 -17.47 -4.33
CA GLU A 335 1.20 -17.63 -3.42
C GLU A 335 1.68 -16.28 -2.86
N ALA A 336 1.80 -15.25 -3.71
CA ALA A 336 2.17 -13.91 -3.27
C ALA A 336 1.14 -13.32 -2.28
N ARG A 337 -0.16 -13.56 -2.52
CA ARG A 337 -1.22 -13.11 -1.61
C ARG A 337 -1.20 -13.86 -0.27
N ALA A 338 -0.97 -15.18 -0.30
CA ALA A 338 -0.84 -15.97 0.91
C ALA A 338 0.38 -15.52 1.73
N GLU A 339 1.50 -15.22 1.09
CA GLU A 339 2.70 -14.73 1.75
C GLU A 339 2.52 -13.32 2.32
N ALA A 340 1.88 -12.41 1.56
CA ALA A 340 1.54 -11.08 2.07
C ALA A 340 0.62 -11.14 3.29
N GLN A 341 -0.35 -12.06 3.31
CA GLN A 341 -1.21 -12.28 4.46
C GLN A 341 -0.42 -12.80 5.67
N ARG A 342 0.49 -13.76 5.48
CA ARG A 342 1.36 -14.24 6.57
C ARG A 342 2.23 -13.13 7.15
N ARG A 343 2.77 -12.24 6.31
CA ARG A 343 3.55 -11.07 6.76
C ARG A 343 2.68 -10.11 7.57
N LEU A 344 1.47 -9.82 7.09
CA LEU A 344 0.52 -8.98 7.82
C LEU A 344 0.20 -9.58 9.19
N ASP A 345 -0.09 -10.87 9.26
CA ASP A 345 -0.41 -11.56 10.51
C ASP A 345 0.80 -11.56 11.47
N ALA A 346 2.02 -11.78 10.95
CA ALA A 346 3.25 -11.72 11.71
C ALA A 346 3.55 -10.32 12.25
N ASP A 347 3.43 -9.28 11.43
CA ASP A 347 3.63 -7.87 11.81
C ASP A 347 2.58 -7.44 12.85
N THR A 348 1.35 -7.94 12.73
CA THR A 348 0.27 -7.64 13.67
C THR A 348 0.55 -8.26 15.04
N LEU A 349 0.96 -9.53 15.08
CA LEU A 349 1.35 -10.23 16.31
C LEU A 349 2.57 -9.58 16.95
N PHE A 350 3.61 -9.32 16.16
CA PHE A 350 4.85 -8.71 16.65
C PHE A 350 4.61 -7.28 17.16
N GLY A 351 3.86 -6.47 16.42
CA GLY A 351 3.48 -5.13 16.83
C GLY A 351 2.59 -5.10 18.09
N ALA A 352 1.75 -6.11 18.30
CA ALA A 352 1.00 -6.27 19.55
C ALA A 352 1.93 -6.57 20.73
N THR A 353 2.88 -7.49 20.57
CA THR A 353 3.87 -7.84 21.60
C THR A 353 4.77 -6.66 21.94
N LYS A 354 5.32 -5.95 20.94
CA LYS A 354 6.13 -4.74 21.13
C LYS A 354 5.38 -3.67 21.93
N ARG A 355 4.14 -3.36 21.54
CA ARG A 355 3.29 -2.39 22.26
C ARG A 355 2.94 -2.83 23.68
N SER A 356 2.93 -4.13 23.97
CA SER A 356 2.72 -4.64 25.33
C SER A 356 3.96 -4.40 26.20
N LEU A 357 5.14 -4.76 25.70
CA LEU A 357 6.42 -4.56 26.39
C LEU A 357 6.72 -3.06 26.59
N GLU A 358 6.45 -2.21 25.60
CA GLU A 358 6.58 -0.76 25.75
C GLU A 358 5.66 -0.19 26.83
N ARG A 359 4.43 -0.72 26.95
CA ARG A 359 3.50 -0.34 28.03
C ARG A 359 4.04 -0.78 29.39
N GLN A 360 4.57 -1.99 29.52
CA GLN A 360 5.18 -2.48 30.75
C GLN A 360 6.40 -1.66 31.15
N ARG A 361 7.28 -1.36 30.18
CA ARG A 361 8.45 -0.48 30.36
C ARG A 361 8.05 0.91 30.85
N ASN A 362 7.08 1.54 30.18
CA ASN A 362 6.63 2.88 30.55
C ASN A 362 5.96 2.90 31.92
N ALA A 363 5.22 1.83 32.29
CA ALA A 363 4.65 1.69 33.63
C ALA A 363 5.74 1.53 34.71
N LEU A 364 6.76 0.70 34.47
CA LEU A 364 7.89 0.53 35.39
C LEU A 364 8.68 1.84 35.56
N ALA A 365 8.94 2.56 34.47
CA ALA A 365 9.58 3.87 34.51
C ALA A 365 8.75 4.90 35.28
N ALA A 366 7.42 4.90 35.10
CA ALA A 366 6.52 5.77 35.86
C ALA A 366 6.54 5.44 37.37
N MET A 367 6.55 4.16 37.75
CA MET A 367 6.65 3.74 39.15
C MET A 367 7.97 4.19 39.80
N LEU A 368 9.08 4.13 39.07
CA LEU A 368 10.38 4.63 39.53
C LEU A 368 10.40 6.15 39.73
N ASN A 369 9.56 6.89 39.02
CA ASN A 369 9.53 8.36 39.05
C ASN A 369 8.47 8.94 40.01
N ALA A 370 7.39 8.22 40.31
CA ALA A 370 6.22 8.78 40.99
C ALA A 370 6.36 8.93 42.52
N ASP A 371 7.21 8.12 43.16
CA ASP A 371 7.73 8.30 44.52
C ASP A 371 8.62 7.08 44.79
N PRO A 372 9.94 7.24 45.00
CA PRO A 372 10.82 6.09 45.15
C PRO A 372 10.40 5.27 46.39
N PRO A 373 10.17 3.96 46.27
CA PRO A 373 9.85 3.13 47.42
C PRO A 373 10.95 3.26 48.48
N ALA A 374 10.56 3.32 49.76
CA ALA A 374 11.49 3.56 50.86
C ALA A 374 12.54 2.42 51.02
N ASP A 375 12.29 1.25 50.44
CA ASP A 375 13.20 0.11 50.44
C ASP A 375 14.09 0.08 49.18
N ALA A 376 15.40 0.23 49.39
CA ALA A 376 16.41 0.15 48.34
C ALA A 376 16.38 -1.20 47.58
N ASN A 377 15.92 -2.28 48.21
CA ASN A 377 15.79 -3.58 47.55
C ASN A 377 14.67 -3.59 46.51
N GLU A 378 13.55 -2.89 46.76
CA GLU A 378 12.46 -2.77 45.78
C GLU A 378 12.89 -1.94 44.57
N ILE A 379 13.62 -0.84 44.79
CA ILE A 379 14.19 -0.02 43.71
C ILE A 379 15.12 -0.85 42.83
N ASN A 380 16.02 -1.63 43.44
CA ASN A 380 16.94 -2.49 42.69
C ASN A 380 16.21 -3.59 41.92
N GLY A 381 15.14 -4.17 42.49
CA GLY A 381 14.28 -5.13 41.81
C GLY A 381 13.55 -4.56 40.61
N LEU A 382 13.04 -3.32 40.71
CA LEU A 382 12.38 -2.62 39.60
C LEU A 382 13.36 -2.24 38.49
N ARG A 383 14.58 -1.81 38.83
CA ARG A 383 15.64 -1.54 37.85
C ARG A 383 16.06 -2.80 37.09
N ALA A 384 16.28 -3.91 37.79
CA ALA A 384 16.62 -5.19 37.16
C ALA A 384 15.52 -5.67 36.20
N LYS A 385 14.24 -5.46 36.54
CA LYS A 385 13.12 -5.74 35.64
C LYS A 385 13.12 -4.83 34.41
N LEU A 386 13.37 -3.53 34.60
CA LEU A 386 13.45 -2.58 33.48
C LEU A 386 14.59 -2.91 32.52
N ASP A 387 15.77 -3.25 33.04
CA ASP A 387 16.93 -3.66 32.23
C ASP A 387 16.65 -4.96 31.47
N HIS A 388 15.94 -5.91 32.11
CA HIS A 388 15.50 -7.14 31.46
C HIS A 388 14.54 -6.87 30.29
N GLU A 389 13.52 -6.04 30.49
CA GLU A 389 12.56 -5.62 29.46
C GLU A 389 13.23 -4.87 28.30
N GLN A 390 14.21 -4.00 28.59
CA GLN A 390 15.00 -3.32 27.57
C GLN A 390 15.85 -4.30 26.75
N SER A 391 16.48 -5.27 27.41
CA SER A 391 17.25 -6.32 26.71
C SER A 391 16.35 -7.17 25.80
N TRP A 392 15.11 -7.45 26.23
CA TRP A 392 14.13 -8.16 25.41
C TRP A 392 13.69 -7.37 24.19
N LEU A 393 13.37 -6.08 24.36
CA LEU A 393 13.02 -5.20 23.25
C LEU A 393 14.16 -5.11 22.22
N ALA A 394 15.40 -4.96 22.68
CA ALA A 394 16.58 -4.93 21.80
C ALA A 394 16.78 -6.27 21.07
N MET A 395 16.55 -7.41 21.74
CA MET A 395 16.60 -8.73 21.10
C MET A 395 15.53 -8.87 20.02
N LEU A 396 14.29 -8.47 20.31
CA LEU A 396 13.18 -8.50 19.36
C LEU A 396 13.44 -7.61 18.15
N GLU A 397 13.97 -6.40 18.33
CA GLU A 397 14.32 -5.50 17.23
C GLU A 397 15.42 -6.08 16.32
N ASN A 398 16.42 -6.75 16.90
CA ASN A 398 17.42 -7.48 16.12
C ASN A 398 16.82 -8.67 15.36
N GLN A 399 15.95 -9.46 16.00
CA GLN A 399 15.24 -10.57 15.34
C GLN A 399 14.35 -10.07 14.18
N LEU A 400 13.70 -8.92 14.33
CA LEU A 400 12.91 -8.30 13.27
C LEU A 400 13.80 -7.87 12.10
N GLY A 401 14.96 -7.27 12.39
CA GLY A 401 15.96 -6.93 11.39
C GLY A 401 16.44 -8.15 10.60
N ASP A 402 16.68 -9.27 11.28
CA ASP A 402 17.10 -10.52 10.65
C ASP A 402 15.96 -11.21 9.87
N ALA A 403 14.72 -11.13 10.34
CA ALA A 403 13.54 -11.60 9.59
C ALA A 403 13.32 -10.79 8.30
N SER A 404 13.45 -9.47 8.35
CA SER A 404 13.41 -8.62 7.14
C SER A 404 14.54 -8.96 6.17
N ARG A 405 15.76 -9.22 6.67
CA ARG A 405 16.89 -9.68 5.83
C ARG A 405 16.59 -11.02 5.15
N ILE A 406 16.02 -11.99 5.87
CA ILE A 406 15.58 -13.28 5.29
C ILE A 406 14.53 -13.03 4.20
N GLY A 407 13.54 -12.17 4.46
CA GLY A 407 12.51 -11.79 3.48
C GLY A 407 13.11 -11.22 2.19
N ASN A 408 14.07 -10.31 2.32
CA ASN A 408 14.78 -9.72 1.18
C ASN A 408 15.60 -10.76 0.41
N MET A 409 16.32 -11.65 1.11
CA MET A 409 17.05 -12.74 0.46
C MET A 409 16.12 -13.72 -0.27
N GLN A 410 14.96 -14.03 0.29
CA GLN A 410 13.97 -14.89 -0.37
C GLN A 410 13.42 -14.25 -1.65
N ASN A 411 13.18 -12.93 -1.63
CA ASN A 411 12.79 -12.18 -2.81
C ASN A 411 13.88 -12.23 -3.90
N GLU A 412 15.15 -12.08 -3.52
CA GLU A 412 16.28 -12.23 -4.45
C GLU A 412 16.39 -13.65 -5.04
N ILE A 413 16.19 -14.69 -4.22
CA ILE A 413 16.16 -16.10 -4.67
C ILE A 413 15.04 -16.30 -5.69
N ASN A 414 13.84 -15.80 -5.41
CA ASN A 414 12.70 -15.93 -6.31
C ASN A 414 12.96 -15.19 -7.63
N ALA A 415 13.52 -13.98 -7.58
CA ALA A 415 13.91 -13.24 -8.78
C ALA A 415 14.97 -13.98 -9.61
N ALA A 416 15.96 -14.61 -8.95
CA ALA A 416 16.99 -15.41 -9.62
C ALA A 416 16.39 -16.68 -10.27
N LYS A 417 15.45 -17.37 -9.61
CA LYS A 417 14.72 -18.51 -10.18
C LYS A 417 13.93 -18.15 -11.43
N VAL A 418 13.25 -16.99 -11.44
CA VAL A 418 12.52 -16.51 -12.62
C VAL A 418 13.49 -16.26 -13.79
N ARG A 419 14.64 -15.63 -13.53
CA ARG A 419 15.68 -15.42 -14.57
C ARG A 419 16.25 -16.74 -15.08
N HIS A 420 16.44 -17.72 -14.20
CA HIS A 420 16.90 -19.05 -14.57
C HIS A 420 15.90 -19.76 -15.48
N ALA A 421 14.61 -19.74 -15.13
CA ALA A 421 13.56 -20.31 -15.96
C ALA A 421 13.47 -19.65 -17.35
N GLN A 422 13.65 -18.31 -17.41
CA GLN A 422 13.70 -17.58 -18.68
C GLN A 422 14.92 -17.96 -19.53
N ALA A 423 16.10 -18.06 -18.91
CA ALA A 423 17.32 -18.49 -19.61
C ALA A 423 17.18 -19.93 -20.13
N ALA A 424 16.59 -20.84 -19.35
CA ALA A 424 16.32 -22.21 -19.77
C ALA A 424 15.30 -22.27 -20.94
N ALA A 425 14.27 -21.43 -20.93
CA ALA A 425 13.32 -21.34 -22.05
C ALA A 425 13.99 -20.83 -23.33
N GLN A 426 14.83 -19.79 -23.22
CA GLN A 426 15.61 -19.27 -24.35
C GLN A 426 16.60 -20.30 -24.87
N LEU A 427 17.27 -21.04 -23.99
CA LEU A 427 18.16 -22.14 -24.38
C LEU A 427 17.41 -23.21 -25.19
N LYS A 428 16.24 -23.61 -24.73
CA LYS A 428 15.41 -24.61 -25.42
C LYS A 428 14.95 -24.11 -26.80
N GLU A 429 14.60 -22.84 -26.90
CA GLU A 429 14.23 -22.20 -28.17
C GLU A 429 15.42 -22.13 -29.13
N THR A 430 16.60 -21.75 -28.66
CA THR A 430 17.81 -21.68 -29.50
C THR A 430 18.30 -23.05 -29.93
N GLU A 431 18.22 -24.07 -29.05
CA GLU A 431 18.54 -25.46 -29.38
C GLU A 431 17.58 -26.02 -30.45
N ALA A 432 16.26 -25.85 -30.28
CA ALA A 432 15.28 -26.27 -31.28
C ALA A 432 15.48 -25.57 -32.63
N ALA A 433 15.88 -24.29 -32.60
CA ALA A 433 16.15 -23.53 -33.81
C ALA A 433 17.52 -23.85 -34.43
N LEU A 434 18.46 -24.43 -33.67
CA LEU A 434 19.72 -24.99 -34.18
C LEU A 434 19.46 -26.29 -34.95
N GLU A 435 18.60 -27.17 -34.42
CA GLU A 435 18.22 -28.43 -35.05
C GLU A 435 17.52 -28.23 -36.40
N ALA A 436 16.77 -27.13 -36.55
CA ALA A 436 16.07 -26.81 -37.79
C ALA A 436 16.95 -26.10 -38.86
N MET A 437 18.19 -25.74 -38.54
CA MET A 437 19.02 -24.85 -39.38
C MET A 437 20.03 -25.58 -40.28
N ASN A 438 20.33 -24.95 -41.42
CA ASN A 438 21.35 -25.40 -42.37
C ASN A 438 22.76 -25.29 -41.75
N PRO A 439 23.66 -26.28 -41.89
CA PRO A 439 24.93 -26.36 -41.15
C PRO A 439 25.85 -25.13 -41.25
N ARG A 440 25.73 -24.33 -42.32
CA ARG A 440 26.55 -23.13 -42.54
C ARG A 440 26.30 -22.00 -41.53
N HIS A 441 25.13 -21.96 -40.89
CA HIS A 441 24.79 -20.93 -39.89
C HIS A 441 24.75 -21.48 -38.45
N ALA A 442 25.13 -22.75 -38.24
CA ALA A 442 25.07 -23.38 -36.93
C ALA A 442 26.14 -22.85 -35.95
N PHE A 443 27.28 -22.37 -36.45
CA PHE A 443 28.40 -21.92 -35.60
C PHE A 443 28.07 -20.69 -34.73
N GLU A 444 27.49 -19.64 -35.30
CA GLU A 444 27.14 -18.43 -34.52
C GLU A 444 26.07 -18.70 -33.45
N ARG A 445 25.22 -19.71 -33.65
CA ARG A 445 24.21 -20.11 -32.66
C ARG A 445 24.73 -21.08 -31.61
N LEU A 446 25.75 -21.89 -31.92
CA LEU A 446 26.46 -22.72 -30.93
C LEU A 446 27.11 -21.84 -29.86
N ASP A 447 27.79 -20.76 -30.24
CA ASP A 447 28.37 -19.80 -29.29
C ASP A 447 27.29 -19.18 -28.39
N ARG A 448 26.12 -18.87 -28.95
CA ARG A 448 24.98 -18.33 -28.19
C ARG A 448 24.42 -19.35 -27.19
N VAL A 449 24.35 -20.63 -27.56
CA VAL A 449 23.92 -21.72 -26.67
C VAL A 449 24.92 -21.90 -25.53
N GLU A 450 26.23 -21.89 -25.80
CA GLU A 450 27.26 -21.98 -24.76
C GLU A 450 27.21 -20.80 -23.79
N GLU A 451 26.98 -19.58 -24.29
CA GLU A 451 26.83 -18.39 -23.45
C GLU A 451 25.60 -18.48 -22.55
N LEU A 452 24.45 -18.93 -23.08
CA LEU A 452 23.25 -19.14 -22.27
C LEU A 452 23.44 -20.22 -21.20
N ARG A 453 24.18 -21.31 -21.49
CA ARG A 453 24.54 -22.33 -20.50
C ARG A 453 25.46 -21.76 -19.40
N ARG A 454 26.43 -20.92 -19.76
CA ARG A 454 27.27 -20.22 -18.76
C ARG A 454 26.42 -19.32 -17.86
N GLN A 455 25.51 -18.54 -18.44
CA GLN A 455 24.62 -17.66 -17.68
C GLN A 455 23.72 -18.45 -16.72
N GLN A 456 23.17 -19.58 -17.18
CA GLN A 456 22.38 -20.48 -16.33
C GLN A 456 23.20 -20.99 -15.14
N GLY A 457 24.43 -21.45 -15.37
CA GLY A 457 25.31 -21.94 -14.30
C GLY A 457 25.72 -20.87 -13.27
N VAL A 458 25.79 -19.59 -13.67
CA VAL A 458 26.03 -18.48 -12.72
C VAL A 458 24.80 -18.22 -11.87
N LEU A 459 23.60 -18.29 -12.44
CA LEU A 459 22.34 -18.12 -11.71
C LEU A 459 22.13 -19.25 -10.69
N ASP A 460 22.44 -20.49 -11.06
CA ASP A 460 22.34 -21.64 -10.16
C ASP A 460 23.21 -21.46 -8.91
N ARG A 461 24.49 -21.11 -9.06
CA ARG A 461 25.38 -20.84 -7.91
C ARG A 461 24.86 -19.72 -7.02
N ARG A 462 24.29 -18.67 -7.61
CA ARG A 462 23.78 -17.52 -6.86
C ARG A 462 22.51 -17.87 -6.08
N ILE A 463 21.67 -18.74 -6.63
CA ILE A 463 20.51 -19.31 -5.91
C ILE A 463 20.99 -20.15 -4.73
N GLU A 464 21.96 -21.04 -4.94
CA GLU A 464 22.53 -21.89 -3.89
C GLU A 464 23.18 -21.07 -2.76
N GLU A 465 23.99 -20.06 -3.10
CA GLU A 465 24.65 -19.19 -2.13
C GLU A 465 23.65 -18.42 -1.26
N ARG A 466 22.61 -17.84 -1.89
CA ARG A 466 21.57 -17.10 -1.16
C ARG A 466 20.70 -18.02 -0.31
N GLN A 467 20.40 -19.23 -0.78
CA GLN A 467 19.70 -20.24 0.01
C GLN A 467 20.51 -20.66 1.23
N TRP A 468 21.81 -20.91 1.04
CA TRP A 468 22.71 -21.25 2.15
C TRP A 468 22.78 -20.13 3.20
N LEU A 469 22.85 -18.86 2.79
CA LEU A 469 22.82 -17.72 3.71
C LEU A 469 21.49 -17.64 4.47
N ALA A 470 20.35 -17.77 3.78
CA ALA A 470 19.03 -17.74 4.41
C ALA A 470 18.87 -18.87 5.45
N ASP A 471 19.32 -20.08 5.13
CA ASP A 471 19.28 -21.22 6.05
C ASP A 471 20.25 -21.06 7.23
N SER A 472 21.39 -20.39 7.04
CA SER A 472 22.33 -20.06 8.11
C SER A 472 21.69 -19.11 9.13
N ILE A 473 21.03 -18.05 8.67
CA ILE A 473 20.32 -17.11 9.57
C ILE A 473 19.16 -17.81 10.28
N ARG A 474 18.38 -18.66 9.58
CA ARG A 474 17.32 -19.46 10.23
C ARG A 474 17.86 -20.34 11.36
N ARG A 475 18.97 -21.05 11.13
CA ARG A 475 19.60 -21.86 12.19
C ARG A 475 20.09 -21.02 13.39
N GLN A 476 20.49 -19.77 13.16
CA GLN A 476 20.83 -18.85 14.24
C GLN A 476 19.59 -18.42 15.04
N LEU A 477 18.45 -18.23 14.37
CA LEU A 477 17.17 -17.89 15.01
C LEU A 477 16.58 -19.07 15.80
N ASP A 478 16.65 -20.29 15.26
CA ASP A 478 16.15 -21.51 15.91
C ASP A 478 16.95 -21.89 17.17
N GLY A 479 18.17 -21.38 17.32
CA GLY A 479 19.04 -21.60 18.49
C GLY A 479 18.77 -20.64 19.66
N VAL A 480 17.85 -19.68 19.53
CA VAL A 480 17.53 -18.73 20.60
C VAL A 480 16.57 -19.41 21.59
N PRO A 481 16.91 -19.53 22.89
CA PRO A 481 16.03 -20.17 23.87
C PRO A 481 14.70 -19.41 23.97
N GLU A 482 13.59 -20.15 23.95
CA GLU A 482 12.26 -19.59 24.18
C GLU A 482 12.22 -18.86 25.54
N PRO A 483 11.49 -17.73 25.65
CA PRO A 483 11.27 -17.08 26.94
C PRO A 483 10.68 -18.09 27.92
N PRO A 484 11.11 -18.09 29.20
CA PRO A 484 10.42 -18.86 30.23
C PRO A 484 8.98 -18.33 30.34
N CYS A 485 8.02 -19.13 29.87
CA CYS A 485 6.57 -18.80 29.91
C CYS A 485 5.98 -18.75 31.34
N ASP A 486 6.76 -19.07 32.37
CA ASP A 486 6.34 -19.10 33.77
C ASP A 486 6.67 -17.79 34.51
N PHE A 487 6.02 -16.69 34.12
CA PHE A 487 5.86 -15.53 35.02
C PHE A 487 4.37 -15.29 35.25
N SER A 488 3.78 -16.14 36.08
CA SER A 488 2.53 -15.80 36.77
C SER A 488 2.81 -14.63 37.71
N VAL A 489 2.46 -13.42 37.30
CA VAL A 489 2.45 -12.26 38.18
C VAL A 489 1.48 -12.59 39.33
N PRO A 490 1.92 -12.60 40.61
CA PRO A 490 1.00 -12.77 41.72
C PRO A 490 -0.01 -11.62 41.67
N VAL A 491 -1.27 -11.97 41.46
CA VAL A 491 -2.40 -11.02 41.53
C VAL A 491 -2.42 -10.49 42.95
N MET A 492 -1.96 -9.25 43.14
CA MET A 492 -2.08 -8.57 44.42
C MET A 492 -3.56 -8.50 44.81
N PRO A 493 -3.96 -8.94 46.01
CA PRO A 493 -5.34 -8.86 46.46
C PRO A 493 -5.77 -7.39 46.50
N ALA A 494 -6.99 -7.14 46.03
CA ALA A 494 -7.59 -5.81 46.05
C ALA A 494 -7.57 -5.23 47.48
N PRO A 495 -7.26 -3.93 47.65
CA PRO A 495 -7.28 -3.30 48.96
C PRO A 495 -8.68 -3.45 49.57
N ALA A 496 -8.73 -3.97 50.80
CA ALA A 496 -9.98 -4.09 51.54
C ALA A 496 -10.62 -2.69 51.68
N PRO A 497 -11.95 -2.58 51.54
CA PRO A 497 -12.63 -1.31 51.80
C PRO A 497 -12.39 -0.92 53.25
N GLY A 498 -11.66 0.18 53.44
CA GLY A 498 -11.37 0.72 54.76
C GLY A 498 -12.66 1.13 55.46
N ASP A 499 -12.81 0.63 56.68
CA ASP A 499 -13.76 1.12 57.68
C ASP A 499 -13.61 2.64 57.82
N ALA A 500 -14.67 3.36 57.48
CA ALA A 500 -14.90 4.71 57.96
C ALA A 500 -15.25 4.62 59.46
N GLY A 501 -14.27 4.88 60.31
CA GLY A 501 -14.45 5.09 61.75
C GLY A 501 -14.43 6.58 62.10
N GLU A 502 -15.37 6.95 62.98
CA GLU A 502 -15.69 8.28 63.53
C GLU A 502 -14.53 9.06 64.16
#